data_AF-A0A520QRJ9-F1
#
_entry.id   AF-A0A520QRJ9-F1
#
_cell.length_a   1.000
_cell.length_b   1.000
_cell.length_c   1.000
_cell.angle_alpha   90.00
_cell.angle_beta   90.00
_cell.angle_gamma   90.00
#
_symmetry.space_group_name_H-M   'P 1'
#
loop_
_entity.id
_entity.type
_entity.pdbx_description
1 polymer ?
#
loop_
_entity_poly.entity_id
_entity_poly.type
_entity_poly.pdbx_seq_one_letter_code
_entity_poly.pdbx_strand_id
1 'polypeptide(L)'
;MRSSLLLSLILAAPWLGACAGQECDLNSDCPNPGYCAFGRCERDCAADFDCADGLVCSEIGQCVSPNGVDAATPPHDSGVARDSGPVRDSGLRDSGVAMDSGLRDSGLRDSGLASDSGLRDAGIGSDSGITSDAGPPTGPVARGTYRYGALPIGGGEGIRVAFHPDGSYAVILERYDVIHVYDWATRTTQTVSLDPPGSPHVYFHDVTFDPSGAFAYVVGAISDAGAETGVLFRLDDAMARGGMASAAFTQSSETRAGERFAALEYPLPPRTGPPVLLSTTTRSPYIARLRELDTATDTFMGLVTASPRSAGCMDLAFAENEFGGWGIVVVCGINGGDAPYYTEIGSPPYSWRPGPSATLGNVYRAASHPSGDYALAIGASGRGNLHRFEAGAWRAGSSSPSISRGLWGVTFQEGGQRAIAYGQAGGTPLTAPVVEYRHDLWSSAELTDVSIPGFDAAPYLGDSSTNLNDAAFRPGCDGGLLVGGKSDWRGTRGLVIEFRIEGLRSCGGTL
;
A
#
# COMPACT_ATOMS: atom_id res chain seq x y z
N MET A 1 76.70 20.94 -22.51
CA MET A 1 75.97 20.38 -23.69
C MET A 1 74.49 20.70 -23.54
N ARG A 2 73.76 20.89 -24.65
CA ARG A 2 72.36 21.35 -24.66
C ARG A 2 71.39 20.17 -24.79
N SER A 3 70.30 20.21 -24.01
CA SER A 3 68.96 19.65 -24.26
C SER A 3 68.09 20.18 -23.10
N SER A 4 67.17 21.14 -23.23
CA SER A 4 66.11 21.33 -24.25
C SER A 4 65.10 20.18 -24.28
N LEU A 5 64.32 20.03 -23.20
CA LEU A 5 62.98 19.45 -23.29
C LEU A 5 61.95 20.58 -23.43
N LEU A 6 61.08 20.46 -24.42
CA LEU A 6 60.02 21.44 -24.70
C LEU A 6 58.86 21.29 -23.72
N LEU A 7 58.34 22.45 -23.32
CA LEU A 7 57.06 22.59 -22.65
C LEU A 7 55.94 22.41 -23.70
N SER A 8 55.25 21.26 -23.70
CA SER A 8 54.08 21.03 -24.55
C SER A 8 52.80 21.35 -23.79
N LEU A 9 52.34 22.59 -23.92
CA LEU A 9 51.06 23.05 -23.37
C LEU A 9 49.91 22.53 -24.24
N ILE A 10 49.28 21.41 -23.87
CA ILE A 10 48.07 20.94 -24.53
C ILE A 10 46.89 21.79 -24.04
N LEU A 11 46.50 22.78 -24.85
CA LEU A 11 45.23 23.46 -24.71
C LEU A 11 44.10 22.48 -25.06
N ALA A 12 43.46 21.92 -24.04
CA ALA A 12 42.20 21.22 -24.21
C ALA A 12 41.13 22.22 -24.65
N ALA A 13 40.74 22.18 -25.92
CA ALA A 13 39.57 22.87 -26.44
C ALA A 13 38.35 21.95 -26.28
N PRO A 14 37.43 22.20 -25.34
CA PRO A 14 36.21 21.42 -25.24
C PRO A 14 35.31 21.78 -26.43
N TRP A 15 35.27 20.91 -27.44
CA TRP A 15 34.21 20.91 -28.45
C TRP A 15 32.92 20.32 -27.86
N LEU A 16 32.41 20.95 -26.80
CA LEU A 16 31.04 20.74 -26.32
C LEU A 16 30.11 21.55 -27.21
N GLY A 17 29.80 20.99 -28.39
CA GLY A 17 28.79 21.49 -29.30
C GLY A 17 27.39 21.34 -28.72
N ALA A 18 26.95 22.40 -28.03
CA ALA A 18 25.60 22.73 -27.57
C ALA A 18 24.44 21.79 -27.96
N CYS A 19 23.73 21.27 -26.94
CA CYS A 19 22.29 20.94 -26.97
C CYS A 19 21.71 20.73 -25.55
N ALA A 20 22.52 20.34 -24.56
CA ALA A 20 22.05 20.14 -23.18
C ALA A 20 21.50 21.44 -22.56
N GLY A 21 20.20 21.46 -22.25
CA GLY A 21 19.56 22.51 -21.46
C GLY A 21 18.46 23.34 -22.13
N GLN A 22 18.02 23.01 -23.34
CA GLN A 22 16.75 23.52 -23.88
C GLN A 22 15.57 22.80 -23.20
N GLU A 23 14.54 23.53 -22.77
CA GLU A 23 13.29 22.97 -22.25
C GLU A 23 12.44 22.36 -23.38
N CYS A 24 11.74 21.27 -23.09
CA CYS A 24 10.90 20.52 -24.05
C CYS A 24 9.73 19.84 -23.34
N ASP A 25 8.65 19.58 -24.08
CA ASP A 25 7.56 18.70 -23.65
C ASP A 25 7.49 17.42 -24.52
N LEU A 26 8.00 17.47 -25.76
CA LEU A 26 8.00 16.38 -26.74
C LEU A 26 9.39 16.22 -27.40
N ASN A 27 9.69 15.01 -27.89
CA ASN A 27 10.94 14.74 -28.63
C ASN A 27 11.11 15.61 -29.87
N SER A 28 10.00 16.05 -30.49
CA SER A 28 9.99 16.97 -31.65
C SER A 28 10.51 18.37 -31.33
N ASP A 29 10.54 18.76 -30.05
CA ASP A 29 10.99 20.09 -29.62
C ASP A 29 12.53 20.15 -29.55
N CYS A 30 13.19 18.99 -29.65
CA CYS A 30 14.63 18.85 -29.53
C CYS A 30 15.34 18.84 -30.90
N PRO A 31 16.53 19.45 -31.02
CA PRO A 31 17.31 19.40 -32.25
C PRO A 31 17.70 17.96 -32.61
N ASN A 32 17.43 17.54 -33.84
CA ASN A 32 17.74 16.19 -34.32
C ASN A 32 19.27 16.01 -34.58
N PRO A 33 19.93 14.96 -34.04
CA PRO A 33 19.40 13.95 -33.12
C PRO A 33 19.38 14.47 -31.67
N GLY A 34 18.29 14.16 -30.97
CA GLY A 34 18.02 14.50 -29.57
C GLY A 34 16.57 14.12 -29.19
N TYR A 35 16.33 13.91 -27.89
CA TYR A 35 15.01 13.53 -27.36
C TYR A 35 14.71 14.25 -26.03
N CYS A 36 13.46 14.25 -25.61
CA CYS A 36 13.04 14.96 -24.40
C CYS A 36 13.04 14.04 -23.17
N ALA A 37 13.78 14.42 -22.14
CA ALA A 37 13.83 13.72 -20.86
C ALA A 37 13.75 14.73 -19.70
N PHE A 38 12.85 14.50 -18.74
CA PHE A 38 12.67 15.36 -17.55
C PHE A 38 12.50 16.86 -17.87
N GLY A 39 11.84 17.17 -18.99
CA GLY A 39 11.62 18.54 -19.48
C GLY A 39 12.86 19.18 -20.11
N ARG A 40 13.87 18.40 -20.51
CA ARG A 40 15.11 18.88 -21.14
C ARG A 40 15.50 18.03 -22.35
N CYS A 41 16.05 18.68 -23.35
CA CYS A 41 16.61 17.98 -24.51
C CYS A 41 17.95 17.34 -24.18
N GLU A 42 18.01 16.02 -24.34
CA GLU A 42 19.17 15.17 -24.09
C GLU A 42 19.56 14.37 -25.35
N ARG A 43 20.78 13.82 -25.34
CA ARG A 43 21.29 12.89 -26.36
C ARG A 43 22.36 12.00 -25.74
N ASP A 44 22.16 10.69 -25.83
CA ASP A 44 23.10 9.68 -25.37
C ASP A 44 24.22 9.43 -26.39
N CYS A 45 23.87 9.40 -27.68
CA CYS A 45 24.75 8.93 -28.76
C CYS A 45 24.61 9.76 -30.05
N ALA A 46 25.68 9.78 -30.84
CA ALA A 46 25.66 10.22 -32.23
C ALA A 46 25.83 9.05 -33.23
N ALA A 47 26.36 7.90 -32.77
CA ALA A 47 26.41 6.64 -33.50
C ALA A 47 26.45 5.45 -32.53
N ASP A 48 26.26 4.22 -33.05
CA ASP A 48 26.21 2.98 -32.25
C ASP A 48 27.40 2.78 -31.30
N PHE A 49 28.60 3.25 -31.67
CA PHE A 49 29.81 3.07 -30.86
C PHE A 49 29.84 3.96 -29.60
N ASP A 50 28.98 4.99 -29.51
CA ASP A 50 28.82 5.79 -28.30
C ASP A 50 28.01 5.05 -27.22
N CYS A 51 27.29 3.98 -27.60
CA CYS A 51 26.46 3.19 -26.71
C CYS A 51 27.23 2.03 -26.06
N ALA A 52 26.73 1.56 -24.91
CA ALA A 52 27.28 0.38 -24.22
C ALA A 52 27.03 -0.92 -25.03
N ASP A 53 27.89 -1.92 -24.83
CA ASP A 53 27.85 -3.20 -25.55
C ASP A 53 26.45 -3.83 -25.58
N GLY A 54 25.91 -4.05 -26.78
CA GLY A 54 24.58 -4.63 -27.01
C GLY A 54 23.45 -3.63 -27.20
N LEU A 55 23.72 -2.32 -27.13
CA LEU A 55 22.80 -1.25 -27.52
C LEU A 55 23.16 -0.68 -28.90
N VAL A 56 22.19 -0.04 -29.56
CA VAL A 56 22.35 0.68 -30.82
C VAL A 56 21.83 2.11 -30.66
N CYS A 57 22.34 3.04 -31.46
CA CYS A 57 21.93 4.43 -31.43
C CYS A 57 20.67 4.61 -32.29
N SER A 58 19.58 5.03 -31.66
CA SER A 58 18.33 5.35 -32.37
C SER A 58 18.45 6.65 -33.18
N GLU A 59 17.53 6.86 -34.14
CA GLU A 59 17.49 8.07 -34.97
C GLU A 59 17.29 9.37 -34.16
N ILE A 60 16.82 9.27 -32.91
CA ILE A 60 16.67 10.39 -31.97
C ILE A 60 17.87 10.54 -31.01
N GLY A 61 18.97 9.80 -31.22
CA GLY A 61 20.19 9.90 -30.41
C GLY A 61 20.10 9.28 -29.02
N GLN A 62 19.16 8.36 -28.81
CA GLN A 62 19.03 7.56 -27.57
C GLN A 62 19.63 6.16 -27.77
N CYS A 63 20.35 5.63 -26.78
CA CYS A 63 20.87 4.26 -26.82
C CYS A 63 19.77 3.25 -26.47
N VAL A 64 19.40 2.38 -27.42
CA VAL A 64 18.27 1.44 -27.28
C VAL A 64 18.69 0.00 -27.57
N SER A 65 17.94 -0.97 -27.05
CA SER A 65 18.17 -2.39 -27.39
C SER A 65 17.69 -2.69 -28.82
N PRO A 66 18.50 -3.34 -29.67
CA PRO A 66 18.13 -3.65 -31.05
C PRO A 66 16.97 -4.67 -31.17
N ASN A 67 16.55 -5.29 -30.07
CA ASN A 67 15.44 -6.25 -30.01
C ASN A 67 14.19 -5.70 -29.26
N GLY A 68 14.10 -4.38 -29.05
CA GLY A 68 12.95 -3.74 -28.41
C GLY A 68 11.69 -3.77 -29.27
N VAL A 69 10.77 -4.68 -28.99
CA VAL A 69 9.38 -4.59 -29.45
C VAL A 69 8.60 -3.56 -28.62
N ASP A 70 7.66 -2.89 -29.29
CA ASP A 70 6.70 -1.91 -28.77
C ASP A 70 7.25 -0.58 -28.23
N ALA A 71 7.98 0.14 -29.08
CA ALA A 71 7.85 1.61 -29.11
C ALA A 71 6.58 1.98 -29.91
N ALA A 72 5.66 2.74 -29.30
CA ALA A 72 4.44 3.17 -29.94
C ALA A 72 4.73 4.00 -31.21
N THR A 73 4.06 3.68 -32.32
CA THR A 73 4.11 4.46 -33.55
C THR A 73 3.68 5.90 -33.26
N PRO A 74 4.50 6.93 -33.56
CA PRO A 74 4.10 8.30 -33.30
C PRO A 74 2.88 8.67 -34.17
N PRO A 75 1.95 9.50 -33.65
CA PRO A 75 0.81 9.94 -34.44
C PRO A 75 1.29 10.78 -35.62
N HIS A 76 0.88 10.39 -36.83
CA HIS A 76 1.09 11.19 -38.03
C HIS A 76 0.38 12.53 -37.88
N ASP A 77 1.16 13.62 -37.79
CA ASP A 77 0.61 14.97 -37.79
C ASP A 77 -0.16 15.23 -39.09
N SER A 78 -1.41 15.66 -38.94
CA SER A 78 -2.32 15.99 -40.03
C SER A 78 -2.13 17.43 -40.47
N GLY A 79 -0.93 17.74 -40.95
CA GLY A 79 -0.54 19.06 -41.44
C GLY A 79 -1.45 19.56 -42.57
N VAL A 80 -2.35 20.49 -42.25
CA VAL A 80 -3.30 21.06 -43.21
C VAL A 80 -2.59 22.01 -44.16
N ALA A 81 -2.42 21.60 -45.42
CA ALA A 81 -2.04 22.49 -46.53
C ALA A 81 -3.16 22.53 -47.59
N ARG A 82 -3.75 23.71 -47.80
CA ARG A 82 -4.49 24.05 -49.04
C ARG A 82 -3.45 24.10 -50.17
N ASP A 83 -3.71 23.65 -51.40
CA ASP A 83 -4.75 24.18 -52.28
C ASP A 83 -4.90 23.35 -53.58
N SER A 84 -5.95 23.65 -54.36
CA SER A 84 -6.10 23.40 -55.82
C SER A 84 -6.29 21.97 -56.38
N GLY A 85 -7.50 21.68 -56.89
CA GLY A 85 -7.69 20.77 -58.04
C GLY A 85 -8.93 19.85 -58.00
N PRO A 86 -9.97 20.09 -58.83
CA PRO A 86 -11.08 19.15 -58.98
C PRO A 86 -10.85 18.21 -60.18
N VAL A 87 -10.92 16.89 -59.97
CA VAL A 87 -11.01 15.91 -61.06
C VAL A 87 -12.18 14.95 -60.82
N ARG A 88 -12.97 14.73 -61.87
CA ARG A 88 -14.17 13.89 -61.90
C ARG A 88 -13.84 12.44 -62.24
N ASP A 89 -14.55 11.54 -61.56
CA ASP A 89 -15.37 10.46 -62.14
C ASP A 89 -14.84 9.65 -63.35
N SER A 90 -14.60 8.35 -63.12
CA SER A 90 -14.90 7.28 -64.10
C SER A 90 -14.71 5.89 -63.46
N GLY A 91 -15.75 5.07 -63.41
CA GLY A 91 -15.67 3.65 -63.04
C GLY A 91 -15.78 2.71 -64.24
N LEU A 92 -15.33 1.45 -64.09
CA LEU A 92 -15.59 0.35 -65.04
C LEU A 92 -15.72 -1.01 -64.31
N ARG A 93 -16.72 -1.80 -64.74
CA ARG A 93 -16.75 -3.29 -64.66
C ARG A 93 -15.95 -3.85 -65.87
N ASP A 94 -15.66 -5.13 -66.09
CA ASP A 94 -16.18 -6.46 -65.66
C ASP A 94 -15.01 -7.47 -65.96
N SER A 95 -14.88 -8.70 -65.41
CA SER A 95 -15.52 -9.93 -65.93
C SER A 95 -14.90 -11.21 -65.31
N GLY A 96 -15.72 -12.24 -65.00
CA GLY A 96 -15.38 -13.69 -65.03
C GLY A 96 -14.45 -14.26 -63.93
N VAL A 97 -14.55 -15.53 -63.48
CA VAL A 97 -15.31 -16.71 -63.98
C VAL A 97 -15.76 -17.59 -62.78
N ALA A 98 -16.81 -18.40 -62.94
CA ALA A 98 -17.37 -19.28 -61.88
C ALA A 98 -17.09 -20.78 -62.12
N MET A 99 -17.15 -21.59 -61.06
CA MET A 99 -17.59 -23.00 -61.05
C MET A 99 -18.27 -23.35 -59.71
N ASP A 100 -19.02 -24.45 -59.68
CA ASP A 100 -20.24 -24.66 -58.86
C ASP A 100 -20.24 -26.03 -58.11
N SER A 101 -21.30 -26.31 -57.33
CA SER A 101 -21.62 -27.51 -56.52
C SER A 101 -20.77 -27.73 -55.24
N GLY A 102 -21.22 -28.34 -54.13
CA GLY A 102 -22.49 -28.97 -53.71
C GLY A 102 -22.18 -29.87 -52.48
N LEU A 103 -23.05 -30.23 -51.53
CA LEU A 103 -24.49 -30.06 -51.28
C LEU A 103 -24.74 -29.95 -49.73
N ARG A 104 -26.00 -30.02 -49.26
CA ARG A 104 -26.36 -30.30 -47.84
C ARG A 104 -26.81 -31.75 -47.68
N ASP A 105 -26.66 -32.32 -46.48
CA ASP A 105 -27.65 -33.28 -45.94
C ASP A 105 -27.72 -33.21 -44.38
N SER A 106 -28.50 -34.11 -43.79
CA SER A 106 -29.32 -33.93 -42.58
C SER A 106 -29.07 -35.06 -41.56
N GLY A 107 -29.49 -34.93 -40.29
CA GLY A 107 -29.55 -36.11 -39.41
C GLY A 107 -29.75 -35.86 -37.92
N LEU A 108 -30.98 -36.04 -37.45
CA LEU A 108 -31.42 -36.00 -36.05
C LEU A 108 -30.96 -37.19 -35.18
N ARG A 109 -30.91 -36.95 -33.84
CA ARG A 109 -31.16 -37.89 -32.71
C ARG A 109 -30.20 -39.07 -32.49
N ASP A 110 -29.75 -39.24 -31.23
CA ASP A 110 -30.50 -40.08 -30.29
C ASP A 110 -30.26 -39.71 -28.81
N SER A 111 -31.09 -40.26 -27.92
CA SER A 111 -31.11 -40.04 -26.47
C SER A 111 -30.91 -41.35 -25.71
N GLY A 112 -30.06 -41.37 -24.69
CA GLY A 112 -29.78 -42.58 -23.90
C GLY A 112 -29.41 -42.30 -22.44
N LEU A 113 -30.39 -42.44 -21.55
CA LEU A 113 -30.19 -42.56 -20.10
C LEU A 113 -29.89 -44.02 -19.75
N ALA A 114 -28.83 -44.28 -18.98
CA ALA A 114 -28.73 -45.46 -18.13
C ALA A 114 -27.79 -45.17 -16.94
N SER A 115 -28.34 -45.23 -15.73
CA SER A 115 -27.53 -45.38 -14.52
C SER A 115 -27.06 -46.82 -14.41
N ASP A 116 -25.84 -47.04 -13.91
CA ASP A 116 -25.56 -48.25 -13.13
C ASP A 116 -24.74 -47.88 -11.89
N SER A 117 -24.82 -48.73 -10.88
CA SER A 117 -24.49 -48.42 -9.49
C SER A 117 -23.41 -49.33 -8.93
N GLY A 118 -22.46 -48.71 -8.24
CA GLY A 118 -21.65 -49.37 -7.21
C GLY A 118 -20.28 -49.84 -7.67
N LEU A 119 -19.25 -49.30 -7.04
CA LEU A 119 -18.41 -50.08 -6.12
C LEU A 119 -17.88 -49.12 -5.03
N ARG A 120 -17.92 -49.56 -3.78
CA ARG A 120 -17.16 -48.91 -2.71
C ARG A 120 -15.73 -49.43 -2.79
N ASP A 121 -14.75 -48.54 -2.78
CA ASP A 121 -13.43 -48.86 -2.26
C ASP A 121 -12.99 -47.76 -1.29
N ALA A 122 -12.26 -48.16 -0.25
CA ALA A 122 -11.82 -47.29 0.84
C ALA A 122 -10.33 -46.95 0.63
N GLY A 123 -10.09 -45.89 -0.15
CA GLY A 123 -8.76 -45.36 -0.43
C GLY A 123 -8.50 -44.03 0.27
N ILE A 124 -7.50 -43.99 1.16
CA ILE A 124 -6.99 -42.77 1.77
C ILE A 124 -6.32 -41.92 0.68
N GLY A 125 -6.72 -40.66 0.51
CA GLY A 125 -6.15 -39.82 -0.56
C GLY A 125 -6.56 -38.36 -0.54
N SER A 126 -5.64 -37.53 -0.06
CA SER A 126 -5.36 -36.16 -0.52
C SER A 126 -6.38 -35.04 -0.30
N ASP A 127 -5.88 -34.03 0.40
CA ASP A 127 -6.31 -32.63 0.33
C ASP A 127 -6.72 -32.19 -1.08
N SER A 128 -7.84 -31.46 -1.14
CA SER A 128 -8.21 -30.62 -2.29
C SER A 128 -8.99 -29.40 -1.82
N GLY A 129 -8.47 -28.74 -0.77
CA GLY A 129 -8.83 -27.37 -0.38
C GLY A 129 -8.37 -26.32 -1.39
N ILE A 130 -8.54 -26.57 -2.69
CA ILE A 130 -8.42 -25.53 -3.72
C ILE A 130 -9.75 -24.77 -3.69
N THR A 131 -9.83 -23.73 -2.86
CA THR A 131 -10.81 -22.68 -3.14
C THR A 131 -10.48 -22.13 -4.51
N SER A 132 -11.43 -22.22 -5.44
CA SER A 132 -11.27 -21.59 -6.74
C SER A 132 -11.02 -20.11 -6.53
N ASP A 133 -9.89 -19.64 -7.05
CA ASP A 133 -9.58 -18.22 -7.17
C ASP A 133 -10.69 -17.56 -7.98
N ALA A 134 -11.63 -16.94 -7.27
CA ALA A 134 -12.57 -16.00 -7.83
C ALA A 134 -11.76 -14.72 -8.05
N GLY A 135 -11.08 -14.66 -9.20
CA GLY A 135 -10.26 -13.53 -9.60
C GLY A 135 -11.00 -12.18 -9.48
N PRO A 136 -10.25 -11.07 -9.44
CA PRO A 136 -10.70 -9.79 -8.91
C PRO A 136 -12.11 -9.41 -9.39
N PRO A 137 -13.07 -9.19 -8.45
CA PRO A 137 -14.46 -8.90 -8.79
C PRO A 137 -14.61 -7.80 -9.85
N THR A 138 -15.23 -8.17 -10.98
CA THR A 138 -15.36 -7.31 -12.16
C THR A 138 -16.50 -6.31 -12.04
N GLY A 139 -16.37 -5.38 -11.10
CA GLY A 139 -17.23 -4.20 -11.02
C GLY A 139 -17.33 -3.60 -9.62
N PRO A 140 -17.68 -2.31 -9.52
CA PRO A 140 -17.82 -1.65 -8.23
C PRO A 140 -18.95 -2.25 -7.39
N VAL A 141 -18.62 -2.64 -6.16
CA VAL A 141 -19.59 -3.21 -5.22
C VAL A 141 -20.67 -2.20 -4.82
N ALA A 142 -21.86 -2.69 -4.46
CA ALA A 142 -22.93 -1.87 -3.88
C ALA A 142 -22.49 -1.27 -2.52
N ARG A 143 -23.07 -0.14 -2.11
CA ARG A 143 -22.80 0.49 -0.79
C ARG A 143 -23.08 -0.47 0.36
N GLY A 144 -22.19 -0.52 1.34
CA GLY A 144 -22.37 -1.34 2.53
C GLY A 144 -23.42 -0.76 3.48
N THR A 145 -24.13 -1.61 4.21
CA THR A 145 -24.92 -1.23 5.39
C THR A 145 -24.25 -1.84 6.61
N TYR A 146 -23.81 -1.02 7.56
CA TYR A 146 -22.96 -1.46 8.66
C TYR A 146 -23.74 -1.58 9.98
N ARG A 147 -23.50 -2.66 10.72
CA ARG A 147 -23.83 -2.79 12.14
C ARG A 147 -22.57 -2.65 12.99
N TYR A 148 -22.75 -2.11 14.19
CA TYR A 148 -21.70 -1.86 15.17
C TYR A 148 -22.18 -2.26 16.56
N GLY A 149 -21.23 -2.61 17.42
CA GLY A 149 -21.50 -2.90 18.82
C GLY A 149 -20.21 -3.06 19.62
N ALA A 150 -20.20 -2.49 20.82
CA ALA A 150 -19.04 -2.54 21.69
C ALA A 150 -18.83 -3.95 22.24
N LEU A 151 -17.57 -4.41 22.19
CA LEU A 151 -17.13 -5.61 22.91
C LEU A 151 -16.68 -5.20 24.31
N PRO A 152 -16.94 -6.01 25.35
CA PRO A 152 -16.58 -5.70 26.74
C PRO A 152 -15.08 -5.96 27.03
N ILE A 153 -14.21 -5.61 26.09
CA ILE A 153 -12.76 -5.62 26.24
C ILE A 153 -12.39 -4.30 26.93
N GLY A 154 -12.45 -4.33 28.27
CA GLY A 154 -12.05 -3.20 29.10
C GLY A 154 -10.53 -3.04 29.13
N GLY A 155 -10.07 -1.82 29.39
CA GLY A 155 -8.65 -1.48 29.36
C GLY A 155 -8.43 -0.01 29.04
N GLY A 156 -7.18 0.31 28.72
CA GLY A 156 -6.76 1.58 28.16
C GLY A 156 -7.07 1.74 26.66
N GLU A 157 -6.67 2.89 26.10
CA GLU A 157 -7.00 3.30 24.73
C GLU A 157 -6.36 2.33 23.73
N GLY A 158 -7.19 1.63 22.94
CA GLY A 158 -6.71 0.76 21.87
C GLY A 158 -6.11 1.59 20.73
N ILE A 159 -4.94 1.20 20.23
CA ILE A 159 -4.20 1.96 19.20
C ILE A 159 -3.89 1.17 17.93
N ARG A 160 -3.95 -0.17 18.01
CA ARG A 160 -3.79 -1.10 16.88
C ARG A 160 -4.59 -2.38 17.08
N VAL A 161 -5.00 -3.00 15.99
CA VAL A 161 -5.63 -4.32 15.95
C VAL A 161 -5.22 -5.08 14.70
N ALA A 162 -4.87 -6.35 14.85
CA ALA A 162 -4.64 -7.26 13.73
C ALA A 162 -5.31 -8.60 14.00
N PHE A 163 -5.88 -9.22 12.97
CA PHE A 163 -6.35 -10.60 13.03
C PHE A 163 -5.23 -11.56 12.64
N HIS A 164 -5.18 -12.73 13.30
CA HIS A 164 -4.41 -13.85 12.77
C HIS A 164 -4.96 -14.23 11.37
N PRO A 165 -4.15 -14.66 10.38
CA PRO A 165 -4.59 -14.90 9.00
C PRO A 165 -5.78 -15.84 8.79
N ASP A 166 -6.05 -16.79 9.71
CA ASP A 166 -7.25 -17.65 9.69
C ASP A 166 -8.53 -17.01 10.31
N GLY A 167 -8.43 -15.79 10.85
CA GLY A 167 -9.50 -15.07 11.54
C GLY A 167 -9.96 -15.68 12.86
N SER A 168 -9.23 -16.61 13.47
CA SER A 168 -9.64 -17.28 14.71
C SER A 168 -9.47 -16.41 15.97
N TYR A 169 -8.50 -15.51 15.98
CA TYR A 169 -8.30 -14.52 17.05
C TYR A 169 -7.75 -13.19 16.51
N ALA A 170 -7.83 -12.15 17.35
CA ALA A 170 -7.22 -10.86 17.10
C ALA A 170 -6.24 -10.47 18.22
N VAL A 171 -5.19 -9.74 17.86
CA VAL A 171 -4.30 -9.04 18.80
C VAL A 171 -4.69 -7.57 18.79
N ILE A 172 -4.93 -7.01 19.97
CA ILE A 172 -5.30 -5.61 20.17
C ILE A 172 -4.26 -4.99 21.10
N LEU A 173 -3.63 -3.90 20.67
CA LEU A 173 -2.65 -3.17 21.47
C LEU A 173 -3.33 -1.99 22.17
N GLU A 174 -3.14 -1.85 23.48
CA GLU A 174 -3.37 -0.57 24.16
C GLU A 174 -2.27 0.43 23.81
N ARG A 175 -2.45 1.71 24.18
CA ARG A 175 -1.46 2.78 23.98
C ARG A 175 -0.10 2.48 24.62
N TYR A 176 -0.09 1.79 25.74
CA TYR A 176 1.12 1.44 26.48
C TYR A 176 0.95 0.11 27.21
N ASP A 177 2.04 -0.67 27.27
CA ASP A 177 2.31 -1.87 28.08
C ASP A 177 1.38 -3.08 27.92
N VAL A 178 0.09 -2.89 27.65
CA VAL A 178 -0.93 -3.93 27.65
C VAL A 178 -1.31 -4.37 26.23
N ILE A 179 -1.39 -5.69 26.05
CA ILE A 179 -1.87 -6.34 24.84
C ILE A 179 -3.02 -7.27 25.20
N HIS A 180 -4.05 -7.31 24.37
CA HIS A 180 -5.13 -8.28 24.46
C HIS A 180 -5.07 -9.29 23.29
N VAL A 181 -5.21 -10.57 23.61
CA VAL A 181 -5.48 -11.63 22.65
C VAL A 181 -6.97 -12.00 22.77
N TYR A 182 -7.75 -11.66 21.75
CA TYR A 182 -9.21 -11.86 21.70
C TYR A 182 -9.56 -13.08 20.84
N ASP A 183 -10.05 -14.14 21.47
CA ASP A 183 -10.49 -15.35 20.77
C ASP A 183 -11.89 -15.17 20.19
N TRP A 184 -12.04 -15.35 18.88
CA TRP A 184 -13.27 -15.03 18.15
C TRP A 184 -14.41 -16.04 18.39
N ALA A 185 -14.06 -17.30 18.67
CA ALA A 185 -15.00 -18.40 18.79
C ALA A 185 -15.64 -18.45 20.19
N THR A 186 -14.80 -18.35 21.23
CA THR A 186 -15.18 -18.36 22.65
C THR A 186 -15.58 -16.98 23.18
N ARG A 187 -15.20 -15.90 22.47
CA ARG A 187 -15.43 -14.51 22.85
C ARG A 187 -14.73 -14.12 24.16
N THR A 188 -13.66 -14.82 24.50
CA THR A 188 -12.82 -14.55 25.67
C THR A 188 -11.62 -13.68 25.30
N THR A 189 -11.06 -12.98 26.30
CA THR A 189 -9.89 -12.13 26.13
C THR A 189 -8.82 -12.55 27.13
N GLN A 190 -7.58 -12.71 26.67
CA GLN A 190 -6.40 -12.83 27.52
C GLN A 190 -5.64 -11.52 27.50
N THR A 191 -5.35 -10.97 28.67
CA THR A 191 -4.61 -9.71 28.80
C THR A 191 -3.17 -9.99 29.22
N VAL A 192 -2.22 -9.47 28.46
CA VAL A 192 -0.79 -9.58 28.69
C VAL A 192 -0.24 -8.19 29.01
N SER A 193 0.60 -8.10 30.03
CA SER A 193 1.40 -6.89 30.30
C SER A 193 2.85 -7.16 29.90
N LEU A 194 3.41 -6.26 29.10
CA LEU A 194 4.81 -6.19 28.71
C LEU A 194 5.55 -5.03 29.44
N ASP A 195 4.94 -4.50 30.51
CA ASP A 195 5.51 -3.48 31.39
C ASP A 195 6.95 -3.88 31.85
N PRO A 196 7.98 -3.10 31.48
CA PRO A 196 9.36 -3.44 31.80
C PRO A 196 9.66 -3.07 33.27
N PRO A 197 10.62 -3.74 33.93
CA PRO A 197 10.91 -3.45 35.33
C PRO A 197 11.37 -2.00 35.58
N GLY A 198 10.52 -1.18 36.19
CA GLY A 198 10.89 0.16 36.67
C GLY A 198 9.82 1.22 36.48
N SER A 199 10.10 2.20 35.61
CA SER A 199 9.21 3.30 35.26
C SER A 199 9.21 3.76 33.78
N PRO A 200 9.93 3.14 32.81
CA PRO A 200 9.69 3.43 31.41
C PRO A 200 8.51 2.60 30.89
N HIS A 201 7.69 3.18 30.01
CA HIS A 201 6.56 2.47 29.38
C HIS A 201 6.94 1.97 27.97
N VAL A 202 6.38 0.84 27.55
CA VAL A 202 6.39 0.39 26.15
C VAL A 202 5.26 1.11 25.41
N TYR A 203 5.60 2.08 24.57
CA TYR A 203 4.66 2.69 23.65
C TYR A 203 4.55 1.80 22.42
N PHE A 204 3.46 1.07 22.30
CA PHE A 204 3.19 0.29 21.09
C PHE A 204 2.92 1.21 19.91
N HIS A 205 3.33 0.78 18.72
CA HIS A 205 3.15 1.53 17.48
C HIS A 205 2.50 0.68 16.40
N ASP A 206 2.82 -0.61 16.25
CA ASP A 206 2.22 -1.43 15.19
C ASP A 206 2.17 -2.94 15.53
N VAL A 207 1.27 -3.68 14.89
CA VAL A 207 1.23 -5.16 14.95
C VAL A 207 0.89 -5.76 13.60
N THR A 208 1.72 -6.70 13.16
CA THR A 208 1.58 -7.39 11.87
C THR A 208 1.83 -8.89 12.06
N PHE A 209 0.91 -9.71 11.58
CA PHE A 209 1.10 -11.17 11.50
C PHE A 209 2.01 -11.54 10.34
N ASP A 210 2.80 -12.60 10.52
CA ASP A 210 3.44 -13.28 9.39
C ASP A 210 2.36 -13.88 8.46
N PRO A 211 2.52 -13.84 7.12
CA PRO A 211 1.55 -14.41 6.19
C PRO A 211 1.21 -15.89 6.40
N SER A 212 2.11 -16.68 7.02
CA SER A 212 1.83 -18.07 7.39
C SER A 212 0.97 -18.22 8.64
N GLY A 213 0.80 -17.16 9.43
CA GLY A 213 0.13 -17.14 10.72
C GLY A 213 0.96 -17.66 11.90
N ALA A 214 2.11 -18.29 11.67
CA ALA A 214 2.89 -18.95 12.73
C ALA A 214 3.39 -18.02 13.85
N PHE A 215 3.42 -16.70 13.60
CA PHE A 215 3.80 -15.68 14.57
C PHE A 215 3.26 -14.30 14.16
N ALA A 216 3.38 -13.33 15.07
CA ALA A 216 3.23 -11.91 14.77
C ALA A 216 4.38 -11.09 15.34
N TYR A 217 4.62 -9.91 14.78
CA TYR A 217 5.47 -8.89 15.36
C TYR A 217 4.64 -7.75 15.93
N VAL A 218 5.06 -7.26 17.09
CA VAL A 218 4.61 -6.01 17.70
C VAL A 218 5.80 -5.08 17.80
N VAL A 219 5.70 -3.88 17.23
CA VAL A 219 6.76 -2.86 17.27
C VAL A 219 6.34 -1.64 18.08
N GLY A 220 7.33 -0.96 18.66
CA GLY A 220 7.11 0.24 19.44
C GLY A 220 8.41 0.91 19.89
N ALA A 221 8.31 1.66 20.98
CA ALA A 221 9.46 2.25 21.67
C ALA A 221 9.30 2.21 23.18
N ILE A 222 10.37 1.86 23.89
CA ILE A 222 10.48 2.12 25.33
C ILE A 222 10.91 3.58 25.50
N SER A 223 10.18 4.37 26.28
CA SER A 223 10.51 5.77 26.55
C SER A 223 10.93 5.99 28.01
N ASP A 224 12.16 6.46 28.21
CA ASP A 224 12.70 6.83 29.52
C ASP A 224 13.22 8.28 29.48
N ALA A 225 12.74 9.14 30.38
CA ALA A 225 13.02 10.59 30.40
C ALA A 225 12.87 11.31 29.03
N GLY A 226 12.06 10.74 28.12
CA GLY A 226 11.87 11.20 26.74
C GLY A 226 12.97 10.82 25.75
N ALA A 227 13.95 10.01 26.15
CA ALA A 227 14.76 9.22 25.22
C ALA A 227 13.96 7.97 24.82
N GLU A 228 13.87 7.69 23.53
CA GLU A 228 13.14 6.54 23.01
C GLU A 228 14.11 5.47 22.50
N THR A 229 13.79 4.20 22.74
CA THR A 229 14.51 3.04 22.23
C THR A 229 13.54 2.13 21.51
N GLY A 230 13.73 1.95 20.20
CA GLY A 230 12.90 1.10 19.36
C GLY A 230 13.00 -0.35 19.80
N VAL A 231 11.86 -1.01 19.96
CA VAL A 231 11.73 -2.39 20.43
C VAL A 231 10.78 -3.20 19.55
N LEU A 232 11.08 -4.49 19.46
CA LEU A 232 10.35 -5.49 18.71
C LEU A 232 10.00 -6.65 19.66
N PHE A 233 8.76 -7.08 19.65
CA PHE A 233 8.30 -8.30 20.33
C PHE A 233 7.74 -9.27 19.29
N ARG A 234 8.04 -10.54 19.46
CA ARG A 234 7.51 -11.65 18.66
C ARG A 234 6.46 -12.41 19.46
N LEU A 235 5.30 -12.64 18.87
CA LEU A 235 4.22 -13.49 19.37
C LEU A 235 4.31 -14.88 18.75
N ASP A 236 4.39 -15.93 19.55
CA ASP A 236 4.24 -17.33 19.11
C ASP A 236 2.75 -17.74 19.04
N ASP A 237 2.28 -18.18 17.86
CA ASP A 237 0.88 -18.57 17.63
C ASP A 237 0.46 -19.79 18.46
N ALA A 238 1.31 -20.82 18.52
CA ALA A 238 1.00 -22.06 19.22
C ALA A 238 0.83 -21.83 20.74
N MET A 239 1.65 -20.96 21.32
CA MET A 239 1.53 -20.53 22.72
C MET A 239 0.32 -19.62 22.96
N ALA A 240 0.01 -18.72 22.02
CA ALA A 240 -1.18 -17.86 22.10
C ALA A 240 -2.47 -18.70 22.12
N ARG A 241 -2.61 -19.63 21.17
CA ARG A 241 -3.74 -20.59 21.08
C ARG A 241 -3.79 -21.56 22.25
N GLY A 242 -2.63 -21.96 22.76
CA GLY A 242 -2.49 -22.78 23.98
C GLY A 242 -2.95 -22.06 25.26
N GLY A 243 -3.35 -20.79 25.18
CA GLY A 243 -3.79 -19.98 26.31
C GLY A 243 -2.67 -19.54 27.24
N MET A 244 -1.44 -19.50 26.72
CA MET A 244 -0.24 -19.08 27.45
C MET A 244 0.23 -17.70 26.97
N ALA A 245 -0.71 -16.79 26.65
CA ALA A 245 -0.42 -15.52 25.99
C ALA A 245 0.72 -14.72 26.68
N SER A 246 0.78 -14.68 28.02
CA SER A 246 1.85 -13.97 28.75
C SER A 246 3.27 -14.52 28.51
N ALA A 247 3.40 -15.78 28.10
CA ALA A 247 4.67 -16.40 27.72
C ALA A 247 4.85 -16.49 26.20
N ALA A 248 3.80 -16.20 25.41
CA ALA A 248 3.83 -16.23 23.96
C ALA A 248 4.55 -15.01 23.35
N PHE A 249 4.67 -13.91 24.09
CA PHE A 249 5.43 -12.72 23.68
C PHE A 249 6.89 -12.80 24.17
N THR A 250 7.83 -12.74 23.24
CA THR A 250 9.27 -12.63 23.51
C THR A 250 9.82 -11.34 22.92
N GLN A 251 10.55 -10.54 23.69
CA GLN A 251 11.23 -9.35 23.15
C GLN A 251 12.48 -9.77 22.37
N SER A 252 12.67 -9.24 21.15
CA SER A 252 13.93 -9.40 20.41
C SER A 252 15.06 -8.61 21.08
N SER A 253 16.29 -9.10 20.93
CA SER A 253 17.50 -8.36 21.30
C SER A 253 17.78 -7.18 20.35
N GLU A 254 17.16 -7.18 19.17
CA GLU A 254 17.30 -6.15 18.15
C GLU A 254 16.56 -4.87 18.56
N THR A 255 17.32 -3.89 19.07
CA THR A 255 16.80 -2.63 19.62
C THR A 255 17.59 -1.43 19.09
N ARG A 256 16.97 -0.23 19.03
CA ARG A 256 17.66 0.98 18.53
C ARG A 256 17.42 2.19 19.42
N ALA A 257 18.42 2.54 20.23
CA ALA A 257 18.42 3.74 21.05
C ALA A 257 18.42 5.01 20.17
N GLY A 258 17.58 5.99 20.53
CA GLY A 258 17.38 7.23 19.76
C GLY A 258 16.42 7.12 18.58
N GLU A 259 15.82 5.95 18.36
CA GLU A 259 14.83 5.67 17.32
C GLU A 259 13.55 5.09 17.96
N ARG A 260 12.39 5.26 17.31
CA ARG A 260 11.19 4.44 17.53
C ARG A 260 11.04 3.43 16.38
N PHE A 261 10.47 2.25 16.62
CA PHE A 261 10.00 1.38 15.53
C PHE A 261 8.52 1.68 15.30
N ALA A 262 8.19 2.27 14.15
CA ALA A 262 6.92 2.95 13.92
C ALA A 262 5.87 2.07 13.22
N ALA A 263 6.30 1.25 12.25
CA ALA A 263 5.45 0.33 11.51
C ALA A 263 6.27 -0.85 10.96
N LEU A 264 5.61 -1.97 10.68
CA LEU A 264 6.21 -3.13 10.03
C LEU A 264 5.18 -3.81 9.12
N GLU A 265 5.51 -3.98 7.85
CA GLU A 265 4.60 -4.58 6.85
C GLU A 265 5.35 -5.60 5.98
N TYR A 266 4.64 -6.61 5.48
CA TYR A 266 5.14 -7.58 4.50
C TYR A 266 4.88 -7.13 3.05
N PRO A 267 5.77 -7.43 2.09
CA PRO A 267 5.49 -7.26 0.68
C PRO A 267 4.20 -8.00 0.29
N LEU A 268 3.29 -7.33 -0.41
CA LEU A 268 2.02 -7.94 -0.83
C LEU A 268 2.17 -8.86 -2.07
N PRO A 269 1.31 -9.91 -2.18
CA PRO A 269 1.18 -10.69 -3.40
C PRO A 269 0.97 -9.82 -4.65
N PRO A 270 1.48 -10.21 -5.83
CA PRO A 270 2.18 -11.48 -6.13
C PRO A 270 3.64 -11.52 -5.64
N ARG A 271 4.13 -10.46 -4.98
CA ARG A 271 5.50 -10.35 -4.49
C ARG A 271 5.62 -11.04 -3.13
N THR A 272 6.82 -11.54 -2.81
CA THR A 272 7.14 -12.18 -1.53
C THR A 272 8.53 -11.72 -1.07
N GLY A 273 8.74 -11.61 0.23
CA GLY A 273 10.01 -11.17 0.81
C GLY A 273 9.93 -11.00 2.32
N PRO A 274 11.06 -10.66 2.98
CA PRO A 274 11.06 -10.30 4.40
C PRO A 274 10.21 -9.05 4.65
N PRO A 275 9.65 -8.89 5.87
CA PRO A 275 8.93 -7.69 6.23
C PRO A 275 9.90 -6.51 6.37
N VAL A 276 9.41 -5.31 6.04
CA VAL A 276 10.16 -4.06 6.19
C VAL A 276 9.67 -3.31 7.41
N LEU A 277 10.62 -2.98 8.29
CA LEU A 277 10.42 -2.13 9.46
C LEU A 277 10.78 -0.67 9.13
N LEU A 278 9.86 0.25 9.41
CA LEU A 278 10.11 1.67 9.49
C LEU A 278 10.59 2.03 10.90
N SER A 279 11.80 2.58 11.02
CA SER A 279 12.21 3.31 12.23
C SER A 279 12.36 4.80 11.97
N THR A 280 12.12 5.60 13.01
CA THR A 280 12.25 7.06 12.91
C THR A 280 12.94 7.65 14.12
N THR A 281 13.71 8.73 13.92
CA THR A 281 14.08 9.61 15.04
C THR A 281 12.86 10.43 15.47
N THR A 282 12.79 10.72 16.76
CA THR A 282 11.58 11.30 17.38
C THR A 282 11.70 12.80 17.64
N ARG A 283 12.92 13.32 17.46
CA ARG A 283 13.31 14.72 17.60
C ARG A 283 14.14 15.12 16.37
N SER A 284 14.23 16.41 16.11
CA SER A 284 15.06 16.94 15.03
C SER A 284 16.55 16.57 15.24
N PRO A 285 17.29 16.14 14.20
CA PRO A 285 16.84 15.94 12.82
C PRO A 285 15.94 14.71 12.67
N TYR A 286 14.80 14.86 11.99
CA TYR A 286 13.92 13.74 11.66
C TYR A 286 14.55 12.91 10.53
N ILE A 287 14.67 11.61 10.75
CA ILE A 287 15.25 10.64 9.81
C ILE A 287 14.33 9.43 9.80
N ALA A 288 13.82 9.08 8.62
CA ALA A 288 13.16 7.80 8.38
C ALA A 288 14.21 6.77 7.94
N ARG A 289 14.07 5.52 8.38
CA ARG A 289 14.91 4.40 7.97
C ARG A 289 14.05 3.18 7.69
N LEU A 290 14.35 2.49 6.59
CA LEU A 290 13.72 1.24 6.22
C LEU A 290 14.75 0.12 6.42
N ARG A 291 14.31 -0.97 7.05
CA ARG A 291 15.12 -2.17 7.27
C ARG A 291 14.33 -3.44 7.00
N GLU A 292 14.89 -4.37 6.24
CA GLU A 292 14.35 -5.72 6.20
C GLU A 292 14.69 -6.46 7.50
N LEU A 293 13.76 -7.30 7.97
CA LEU A 293 13.91 -8.10 9.18
C LEU A 293 13.98 -9.58 8.80
N ASP A 294 15.03 -10.27 9.25
CA ASP A 294 15.14 -11.72 9.13
C ASP A 294 14.16 -12.40 10.09
N THR A 295 13.12 -13.04 9.55
CA THR A 295 12.09 -13.71 10.36
C THR A 295 12.57 -14.99 11.03
N ALA A 296 13.76 -15.51 10.67
CA ALA A 296 14.37 -16.68 11.31
C ALA A 296 15.28 -16.32 12.50
N THR A 297 15.81 -15.10 12.55
CA THR A 297 16.74 -14.65 13.62
C THR A 297 16.26 -13.43 14.42
N ASP A 298 15.17 -12.78 14.00
CA ASP A 298 14.65 -11.53 14.56
C ASP A 298 15.68 -10.37 14.54
N THR A 299 16.62 -10.39 13.57
CA THR A 299 17.65 -9.35 13.36
C THR A 299 17.50 -8.65 12.02
N PHE A 300 18.01 -7.41 11.90
CA PHE A 300 17.92 -6.68 10.62
C PHE A 300 18.91 -7.23 9.58
N MET A 301 18.41 -7.46 8.38
CA MET A 301 19.17 -7.95 7.22
C MET A 301 18.94 -7.05 6.00
N GLY A 302 19.60 -7.39 4.87
CA GLY A 302 19.23 -6.88 3.54
C GLY A 302 19.20 -5.36 3.41
N LEU A 303 18.06 -4.82 2.98
CA LEU A 303 17.79 -3.39 2.84
C LEU A 303 18.10 -2.65 4.14
N VAL A 304 19.03 -1.70 4.10
CA VAL A 304 19.23 -0.72 5.17
C VAL A 304 19.43 0.65 4.54
N THR A 305 18.37 1.46 4.52
CA THR A 305 18.38 2.79 3.90
C THR A 305 17.83 3.85 4.85
N ALA A 306 18.29 5.09 4.70
CA ALA A 306 17.95 6.20 5.57
C ALA A 306 17.77 7.49 4.77
N SER A 307 16.85 8.35 5.19
CA SER A 307 16.64 9.64 4.53
C SER A 307 16.15 10.71 5.51
N PRO A 308 16.76 11.93 5.52
CA PRO A 308 16.26 13.06 6.30
C PRO A 308 14.83 13.44 5.87
N ARG A 309 13.97 13.73 6.84
CA ARG A 309 12.54 14.06 6.65
C ARG A 309 12.24 15.45 7.21
N SER A 310 11.16 16.08 6.76
CA SER A 310 10.68 17.34 7.38
C SER A 310 9.84 17.11 8.64
N ALA A 311 9.27 15.91 8.81
CA ALA A 311 8.45 15.52 9.96
C ALA A 311 8.78 14.08 10.43
N GLY A 312 8.33 13.73 11.64
CA GLY A 312 8.40 12.36 12.13
C GLY A 312 7.40 11.45 11.40
N CYS A 313 7.87 10.28 10.98
CA CYS A 313 7.05 9.30 10.26
C CYS A 313 6.43 8.27 11.20
N MET A 314 5.28 7.71 10.80
CA MET A 314 4.46 6.84 11.65
C MET A 314 4.03 5.55 10.98
N ASP A 315 3.99 5.50 9.65
CA ASP A 315 3.45 4.36 8.94
C ASP A 315 4.10 4.19 7.56
N LEU A 316 3.97 3.00 6.99
CA LEU A 316 4.42 2.68 5.64
C LEU A 316 3.32 1.93 4.88
N ALA A 317 3.44 1.88 3.55
CA ALA A 317 2.57 1.10 2.67
C ALA A 317 3.34 0.64 1.44
N PHE A 318 3.07 -0.59 0.97
CA PHE A 318 3.51 -1.06 -0.33
C PHE A 318 2.56 -0.63 -1.44
N ALA A 319 3.13 -0.13 -2.54
CA ALA A 319 2.42 0.17 -3.76
C ALA A 319 3.35 0.09 -4.97
N GLU A 320 2.82 -0.01 -6.18
CA GLU A 320 3.65 0.01 -7.38
C GLU A 320 4.34 1.37 -7.60
N ASN A 321 5.61 1.28 -7.95
CA ASN A 321 6.44 2.42 -8.31
C ASN A 321 6.23 2.84 -9.78
N GLU A 322 6.94 3.86 -10.23
CA GLU A 322 6.83 4.43 -11.58
C GLU A 322 7.29 3.49 -12.72
N PHE A 323 7.78 2.30 -12.40
CA PHE A 323 8.27 1.26 -13.31
C PHE A 323 7.47 -0.06 -13.24
N GLY A 324 6.33 -0.10 -12.52
CA GLY A 324 5.64 -1.37 -12.18
C GLY A 324 6.47 -2.25 -11.23
N GLY A 325 7.46 -1.66 -10.55
CA GLY A 325 8.31 -2.27 -9.55
C GLY A 325 7.79 -2.00 -8.13
N TRP A 326 8.62 -2.32 -7.15
CA TRP A 326 8.29 -2.15 -5.74
C TRP A 326 8.50 -0.71 -5.27
N GLY A 327 7.49 -0.14 -4.62
CA GLY A 327 7.55 1.14 -3.92
C GLY A 327 7.16 0.97 -2.45
N ILE A 328 7.96 1.53 -1.54
CA ILE A 328 7.61 1.70 -0.13
C ILE A 328 7.22 3.15 0.08
N VAL A 329 5.93 3.42 0.18
CA VAL A 329 5.40 4.69 0.64
C VAL A 329 5.67 4.81 2.14
N VAL A 330 6.16 5.95 2.60
CA VAL A 330 6.32 6.26 4.04
C VAL A 330 5.55 7.54 4.33
N VAL A 331 4.70 7.55 5.35
CA VAL A 331 3.89 8.72 5.70
C VAL A 331 4.31 9.36 7.02
N CYS A 332 4.39 10.68 7.01
CA CYS A 332 4.89 11.48 8.11
C CYS A 332 3.96 12.64 8.43
N GLY A 333 3.44 12.63 9.66
CA GLY A 333 2.38 13.51 10.12
C GLY A 333 2.56 14.08 11.54
N ILE A 334 3.61 13.71 12.28
CA ILE A 334 3.70 14.04 13.73
C ILE A 334 3.76 15.56 13.94
N ASN A 335 4.64 16.25 13.21
CA ASN A 335 4.99 17.66 13.41
C ASN A 335 4.92 18.47 12.10
N GLY A 336 4.11 18.03 11.15
CA GLY A 336 4.05 18.51 9.77
C GLY A 336 3.83 17.36 8.78
N GLY A 337 3.68 17.68 7.50
CA GLY A 337 3.49 16.70 6.42
C GLY A 337 4.78 16.37 5.66
N ASP A 338 5.06 15.08 5.49
CA ASP A 338 5.99 14.53 4.51
C ASP A 338 5.45 13.15 4.07
N ALA A 339 5.71 12.74 2.83
CA ALA A 339 5.23 11.45 2.33
C ALA A 339 6.12 10.88 1.21
N PRO A 340 7.44 10.70 1.46
CA PRO A 340 8.34 10.14 0.47
C PRO A 340 7.94 8.70 0.12
N TYR A 341 8.51 8.20 -0.96
CA TYR A 341 8.58 6.75 -1.16
C TYR A 341 10.01 6.33 -1.48
N TYR A 342 10.34 5.08 -1.17
CA TYR A 342 11.57 4.42 -1.57
C TYR A 342 11.25 3.50 -2.75
N THR A 343 12.16 3.44 -3.73
CA THR A 343 11.97 2.67 -4.98
C THR A 343 13.28 2.07 -5.45
N GLU A 344 13.20 0.86 -6.01
CA GLU A 344 14.31 0.16 -6.64
C GLU A 344 14.25 0.31 -8.17
N ILE A 345 15.31 0.84 -8.78
CA ILE A 345 15.38 1.10 -10.22
C ILE A 345 16.35 0.10 -10.86
N GLY A 346 15.86 -1.14 -11.03
CA GLY A 346 16.67 -2.27 -11.48
C GLY A 346 17.79 -2.64 -10.50
N SER A 347 18.75 -3.47 -10.94
CA SER A 347 20.05 -3.55 -10.27
C SER A 347 20.68 -2.14 -10.24
N PRO A 348 21.25 -1.71 -9.10
CA PRO A 348 21.23 -0.33 -8.59
C PRO A 348 21.40 0.79 -9.62
N PRO A 349 20.62 1.90 -9.46
CA PRO A 349 20.51 2.57 -8.17
C PRO A 349 19.11 2.62 -7.53
N TYR A 350 19.06 2.21 -6.26
CA TYR A 350 17.96 2.49 -5.33
C TYR A 350 17.83 3.98 -5.03
N SER A 351 16.60 4.50 -4.83
CA SER A 351 16.43 5.91 -4.48
C SER A 351 15.25 6.20 -3.54
N TRP A 352 15.43 7.21 -2.68
CA TRP A 352 14.33 7.88 -2.00
C TRP A 352 13.80 9.00 -2.91
N ARG A 353 12.50 8.99 -3.14
CA ARG A 353 11.76 9.97 -3.95
C ARG A 353 10.98 10.90 -3.02
N PRO A 354 10.96 12.22 -3.28
CA PRO A 354 10.19 13.16 -2.47
C PRO A 354 8.69 13.01 -2.74
N GLY A 355 7.87 13.10 -1.69
CA GLY A 355 6.41 13.25 -1.81
C GLY A 355 6.01 14.73 -1.93
N PRO A 356 4.78 15.03 -2.39
CA PRO A 356 4.24 16.39 -2.43
C PRO A 356 3.78 16.83 -1.02
N SER A 357 4.75 17.08 -0.14
CA SER A 357 4.53 17.43 1.29
C SER A 357 3.51 18.56 1.50
N ALA A 358 3.49 19.56 0.63
CA ALA A 358 2.61 20.73 0.75
C ALA A 358 1.12 20.47 0.45
N THR A 359 0.75 19.38 -0.23
CA THR A 359 -0.64 19.14 -0.69
C THR A 359 -1.33 17.94 -0.03
N LEU A 360 -0.59 17.13 0.74
CA LEU A 360 -1.11 16.02 1.54
C LEU A 360 -1.48 16.44 2.97
N GLY A 361 -0.79 17.44 3.51
CA GLY A 361 -0.92 17.82 4.91
C GLY A 361 -0.35 16.75 5.86
N ASN A 362 -0.83 16.71 7.11
CA ASN A 362 -0.41 15.68 8.06
C ASN A 362 -1.06 14.35 7.69
N VAL A 363 -0.25 13.33 7.39
CA VAL A 363 -0.71 11.96 7.09
C VAL A 363 -0.18 11.03 8.17
N TYR A 364 -1.08 10.29 8.83
CA TYR A 364 -0.73 9.48 10.00
C TYR A 364 -0.62 7.99 9.70
N ARG A 365 -1.44 7.50 8.75
CA ARG A 365 -1.49 6.10 8.33
C ARG A 365 -1.55 5.98 6.82
N ALA A 366 -1.09 4.85 6.32
CA ALA A 366 -1.31 4.42 4.95
C ALA A 366 -1.80 2.97 4.95
N ALA A 367 -2.46 2.55 3.88
CA ALA A 367 -2.81 1.15 3.67
C ALA A 367 -2.61 0.77 2.21
N SER A 368 -1.89 -0.31 2.00
CA SER A 368 -1.67 -0.99 0.73
C SER A 368 -2.96 -1.66 0.25
N HIS A 369 -3.35 -1.47 -1.01
CA HIS A 369 -4.42 -2.27 -1.60
C HIS A 369 -3.92 -3.71 -1.81
N PRO A 370 -4.74 -4.75 -1.54
CA PRO A 370 -4.30 -6.16 -1.64
C PRO A 370 -3.74 -6.63 -2.99
N SER A 371 -3.92 -5.89 -4.09
CA SER A 371 -3.25 -6.18 -5.38
C SER A 371 -1.80 -5.70 -5.46
N GLY A 372 -1.40 -4.77 -4.59
CA GLY A 372 -0.12 -4.05 -4.66
C GLY A 372 -0.13 -2.81 -5.58
N ASP A 373 -1.16 -2.59 -6.41
CA ASP A 373 -1.14 -1.53 -7.45
C ASP A 373 -1.11 -0.10 -6.87
N TYR A 374 -1.75 0.10 -5.71
CA TYR A 374 -1.90 1.43 -5.11
C TYR A 374 -2.01 1.37 -3.57
N ALA A 375 -1.68 2.48 -2.92
CA ALA A 375 -1.93 2.69 -1.50
C ALA A 375 -2.90 3.87 -1.28
N LEU A 376 -3.66 3.83 -0.19
CA LEU A 376 -4.49 4.94 0.28
C LEU A 376 -3.92 5.54 1.56
N ALA A 377 -4.09 6.85 1.74
CA ALA A 377 -3.77 7.53 2.98
C ALA A 377 -4.70 8.72 3.22
N ILE A 378 -4.87 9.12 4.47
CA ILE A 378 -5.76 10.22 4.85
C ILE A 378 -4.97 11.45 5.27
N GLY A 379 -5.16 12.57 4.55
CA GLY A 379 -4.68 13.89 4.96
C GLY A 379 -5.55 14.44 6.08
N ALA A 380 -5.11 14.27 7.33
CA ALA A 380 -5.89 14.54 8.54
C ALA A 380 -5.99 16.03 8.92
N SER A 381 -5.16 16.88 8.31
CA SER A 381 -5.24 18.34 8.48
C SER A 381 -6.18 18.98 7.46
N GLY A 382 -7.07 19.87 7.91
CA GLY A 382 -7.93 20.67 7.03
C GLY A 382 -9.22 19.96 6.61
N ARG A 383 -9.35 19.61 5.33
CA ARG A 383 -10.60 19.07 4.75
C ARG A 383 -10.70 17.54 4.74
N GLY A 384 -9.77 16.82 5.37
CA GLY A 384 -9.81 15.35 5.47
C GLY A 384 -9.85 14.69 4.10
N ASN A 385 -8.74 14.66 3.36
CA ASN A 385 -8.72 14.20 1.97
C ASN A 385 -8.23 12.75 1.83
N LEU A 386 -8.86 11.98 0.94
CA LEU A 386 -8.42 10.64 0.56
C LEU A 386 -7.35 10.74 -0.52
N HIS A 387 -6.09 10.52 -0.16
CA HIS A 387 -4.99 10.48 -1.11
C HIS A 387 -4.77 9.05 -1.62
N ARG A 388 -4.43 8.91 -2.91
CA ARG A 388 -4.08 7.65 -3.56
C ARG A 388 -2.66 7.78 -4.10
N PHE A 389 -1.78 6.86 -3.73
CA PHE A 389 -0.46 6.69 -4.33
C PHE A 389 -0.52 5.53 -5.31
N GLU A 390 -0.06 5.74 -6.54
CA GLU A 390 -0.16 4.79 -7.65
C GLU A 390 0.96 5.10 -8.66
N ALA A 391 1.59 4.07 -9.22
CA ALA A 391 2.63 4.22 -10.25
C ALA A 391 3.71 5.27 -9.91
N GLY A 392 4.22 5.23 -8.65
CA GLY A 392 5.24 6.17 -8.19
C GLY A 392 4.76 7.60 -7.90
N ALA A 393 3.46 7.89 -7.95
CA ALA A 393 2.92 9.24 -7.83
C ALA A 393 1.74 9.36 -6.85
N TRP A 394 1.76 10.42 -6.04
CA TRP A 394 0.63 10.81 -5.19
C TRP A 394 -0.40 11.63 -5.99
N ARG A 395 -1.62 11.11 -6.12
CA ARG A 395 -2.79 11.87 -6.59
C ARG A 395 -3.32 12.75 -5.44
N ALA A 396 -2.65 13.90 -5.24
CA ALA A 396 -2.84 14.81 -4.12
C ALA A 396 -3.59 16.13 -4.46
N GLY A 397 -4.03 16.87 -3.45
CA GLY A 397 -4.63 18.19 -3.61
C GLY A 397 -6.13 18.17 -3.99
N SER A 398 -6.55 19.07 -4.89
CA SER A 398 -7.97 19.25 -5.25
C SER A 398 -8.59 18.11 -6.05
N SER A 399 -7.77 17.19 -6.57
CA SER A 399 -8.23 15.94 -7.20
C SER A 399 -8.56 14.85 -6.18
N SER A 400 -7.99 14.93 -4.96
CA SER A 400 -8.27 13.97 -3.88
C SER A 400 -9.68 14.19 -3.31
N PRO A 401 -10.53 13.15 -3.24
CA PRO A 401 -11.85 13.26 -2.61
C PRO A 401 -11.79 13.85 -1.20
N SER A 402 -12.54 14.92 -0.96
CA SER A 402 -12.72 15.47 0.39
C SER A 402 -13.74 14.65 1.16
N ILE A 403 -13.42 14.33 2.41
CA ILE A 403 -14.26 13.59 3.35
C ILE A 403 -14.74 14.48 4.52
N SER A 404 -14.04 15.59 4.79
CA SER A 404 -14.44 16.66 5.72
C SER A 404 -14.81 16.19 7.14
N ARG A 405 -14.13 15.16 7.61
CA ARG A 405 -14.19 14.62 8.99
C ARG A 405 -12.77 14.41 9.49
N GLY A 406 -12.59 14.43 10.81
CA GLY A 406 -11.28 14.27 11.48
C GLY A 406 -10.74 12.84 11.39
N LEU A 407 -10.59 12.35 10.16
CA LEU A 407 -10.09 11.04 9.79
C LEU A 407 -8.57 11.07 9.66
N TRP A 408 -7.92 9.94 9.90
CA TRP A 408 -6.46 9.81 9.75
C TRP A 408 -5.99 8.40 9.37
N GLY A 409 -6.86 7.40 9.52
CA GLY A 409 -6.57 6.02 9.22
C GLY A 409 -7.50 5.46 8.14
N VAL A 410 -7.02 4.44 7.45
CA VAL A 410 -7.74 3.69 6.42
C VAL A 410 -7.27 2.24 6.48
N THR A 411 -8.19 1.28 6.32
CA THR A 411 -7.86 -0.16 6.26
C THR A 411 -8.65 -0.81 5.12
N PHE A 412 -7.99 -1.64 4.32
CA PHE A 412 -8.62 -2.45 3.27
C PHE A 412 -9.24 -3.74 3.79
N GLN A 413 -10.32 -4.16 3.14
CA GLN A 413 -10.80 -5.54 3.20
C GLN A 413 -9.84 -6.47 2.46
N GLU A 414 -9.71 -7.72 2.90
CA GLU A 414 -8.86 -8.78 2.30
C GLU A 414 -8.90 -8.85 0.77
N GLY A 415 -10.09 -8.75 0.15
CA GLY A 415 -10.26 -8.77 -1.32
C GLY A 415 -10.16 -7.41 -2.02
N GLY A 416 -9.73 -6.35 -1.33
CA GLY A 416 -9.51 -5.00 -1.87
C GLY A 416 -10.75 -4.19 -2.28
N GLN A 417 -11.91 -4.85 -2.42
CA GLN A 417 -13.16 -4.26 -2.91
C GLN A 417 -13.68 -3.06 -2.10
N ARG A 418 -13.32 -3.00 -0.82
CA ARG A 418 -13.68 -1.91 0.10
C ARG A 418 -12.50 -1.53 0.97
N ALA A 419 -12.49 -0.28 1.42
CA ALA A 419 -11.75 0.15 2.59
C ALA A 419 -12.67 0.96 3.51
N ILE A 420 -12.33 1.01 4.80
CA ILE A 420 -12.96 1.96 5.74
C ILE A 420 -11.92 2.96 6.23
N ALA A 421 -12.26 4.24 6.15
CA ALA A 421 -11.50 5.33 6.75
C ALA A 421 -12.12 5.74 8.09
N TYR A 422 -11.29 6.02 9.09
CA TYR A 422 -11.71 6.25 10.49
C TYR A 422 -10.91 7.36 11.19
N GLY A 423 -11.45 7.86 12.32
CA GLY A 423 -10.79 8.87 13.15
C GLY A 423 -11.61 9.39 14.34
N GLN A 424 -11.51 10.69 14.64
CA GLN A 424 -12.04 11.31 15.86
C GLN A 424 -13.56 11.55 15.82
N ALA A 425 -14.24 11.17 16.91
CA ALA A 425 -15.66 11.40 17.08
C ALA A 425 -16.03 12.88 16.98
N GLY A 426 -17.12 13.18 16.27
CA GLY A 426 -17.54 14.55 16.00
C GLY A 426 -18.94 14.65 15.40
N GLY A 427 -19.34 15.90 15.12
CA GLY A 427 -20.68 16.24 14.66
C GLY A 427 -21.68 16.47 15.80
N THR A 428 -22.91 16.84 15.40
CA THR A 428 -24.05 17.01 16.31
C THR A 428 -25.30 16.44 15.59
N PRO A 429 -25.86 15.28 16.03
CA PRO A 429 -25.44 14.44 17.16
C PRO A 429 -24.03 13.85 16.97
N LEU A 430 -23.42 13.39 18.07
CA LEU A 430 -22.06 12.85 18.04
C LEU A 430 -22.03 11.51 17.29
N THR A 431 -21.07 11.37 16.38
CA THR A 431 -20.80 10.13 15.64
C THR A 431 -19.32 9.77 15.73
N ALA A 432 -18.98 8.48 15.72
CA ALA A 432 -17.60 8.06 15.42
C ALA A 432 -17.45 7.92 13.92
N PRO A 433 -16.58 8.70 13.26
CA PRO A 433 -16.58 8.79 11.82
C PRO A 433 -16.02 7.51 11.20
N VAL A 434 -16.82 6.87 10.36
CA VAL A 434 -16.41 5.74 9.52
C VAL A 434 -16.92 6.00 8.11
N VAL A 435 -16.04 5.96 7.11
CA VAL A 435 -16.39 6.23 5.71
C VAL A 435 -15.92 5.08 4.84
N GLU A 436 -16.86 4.49 4.11
CA GLU A 436 -16.60 3.44 3.13
C GLU A 436 -16.04 4.06 1.84
N TYR A 437 -14.86 3.59 1.45
CA TYR A 437 -14.35 3.63 0.08
C TYR A 437 -14.65 2.30 -0.61
N ARG A 438 -14.98 2.35 -1.89
CA ARG A 438 -15.21 1.17 -2.75
C ARG A 438 -14.21 1.23 -3.90
N HIS A 439 -13.63 0.09 -4.25
CA HIS A 439 -12.56 0.00 -5.24
C HIS A 439 -12.93 0.71 -6.56
N ASP A 440 -11.97 1.51 -7.05
CA ASP A 440 -12.04 2.41 -8.21
C ASP A 440 -13.18 3.45 -8.25
N LEU A 441 -13.97 3.57 -7.19
CA LEU A 441 -14.94 4.64 -7.01
C LEU A 441 -14.34 5.84 -6.24
N TRP A 442 -13.31 6.45 -6.82
CA TRP A 442 -12.51 7.50 -6.19
C TRP A 442 -13.08 8.92 -6.43
N SER A 443 -14.27 9.20 -5.87
CA SER A 443 -14.85 10.56 -5.85
C SER A 443 -15.65 10.84 -4.56
N SER A 444 -15.79 12.10 -4.16
CA SER A 444 -16.56 12.47 -2.95
C SER A 444 -18.05 12.10 -3.00
N ALA A 445 -18.61 11.84 -4.19
CA ALA A 445 -20.01 11.38 -4.33
C ALA A 445 -20.17 9.86 -4.13
N GLU A 446 -19.08 9.10 -4.26
CA GLU A 446 -19.06 7.64 -4.13
C GLU A 446 -18.64 7.15 -2.75
N LEU A 447 -17.83 7.95 -2.03
CA LEU A 447 -17.57 7.73 -0.62
C LEU A 447 -18.88 7.73 0.17
N THR A 448 -19.05 6.73 1.04
CA THR A 448 -20.31 6.53 1.77
C THR A 448 -20.08 6.68 3.25
N ASP A 449 -20.78 7.62 3.88
CA ASP A 449 -20.79 7.78 5.32
C ASP A 449 -21.51 6.59 5.97
N VAL A 450 -20.78 5.83 6.78
CA VAL A 450 -21.27 4.67 7.54
C VAL A 450 -20.98 4.82 9.04
N SER A 451 -20.78 6.06 9.49
CA SER A 451 -20.35 6.40 10.85
C SER A 451 -21.27 5.85 11.95
N ILE A 452 -20.68 5.53 13.10
CA ILE A 452 -21.42 4.98 14.25
C ILE A 452 -22.31 6.08 14.83
N PRO A 453 -23.66 5.93 14.82
CA PRO A 453 -24.58 6.95 15.31
C PRO A 453 -24.73 6.90 16.84
N GLY A 454 -25.05 8.05 17.46
CA GLY A 454 -25.32 8.13 18.90
C GLY A 454 -24.12 7.74 19.75
N PHE A 455 -22.91 8.11 19.31
CA PHE A 455 -21.66 7.62 19.87
C PHE A 455 -21.40 8.13 21.31
N ASP A 456 -22.11 9.19 21.73
CA ASP A 456 -22.14 9.73 23.08
C ASP A 456 -22.96 8.89 24.08
N ALA A 457 -23.85 8.02 23.58
CA ALA A 457 -24.67 7.15 24.40
C ALA A 457 -23.99 5.80 24.71
N ALA A 458 -24.56 5.06 25.67
CA ALA A 458 -24.19 3.66 25.88
C ALA A 458 -24.50 2.82 24.62
N PRO A 459 -23.63 1.87 24.23
CA PRO A 459 -22.51 1.33 25.01
C PRO A 459 -21.17 2.08 24.85
N TYR A 460 -21.05 3.03 23.91
CA TYR A 460 -19.76 3.64 23.55
C TYR A 460 -19.33 4.77 24.49
N LEU A 461 -20.27 5.58 24.98
CA LEU A 461 -20.05 6.70 25.92
C LEU A 461 -18.98 7.70 25.42
N GLY A 462 -18.85 7.85 24.10
CA GLY A 462 -17.86 8.69 23.44
C GLY A 462 -18.02 10.17 23.75
N ASP A 463 -16.97 10.93 23.48
CA ASP A 463 -16.97 12.39 23.48
C ASP A 463 -16.18 12.91 22.26
N SER A 464 -16.14 14.22 22.02
CA SER A 464 -15.42 14.82 20.89
C SER A 464 -13.88 14.70 20.97
N SER A 465 -13.35 14.01 21.98
CA SER A 465 -11.94 13.66 22.16
C SER A 465 -11.70 12.14 22.11
N THR A 466 -12.74 11.36 21.80
CA THR A 466 -12.67 9.91 21.63
C THR A 466 -12.30 9.60 20.18
N ASN A 467 -11.28 8.76 20.01
CA ASN A 467 -10.63 8.48 18.75
C ASN A 467 -10.90 7.04 18.31
N LEU A 468 -11.21 6.80 17.03
CA LEU A 468 -11.00 5.48 16.41
C LEU A 468 -9.56 5.46 15.87
N ASN A 469 -8.70 4.68 16.49
CA ASN A 469 -7.26 4.72 16.22
C ASN A 469 -6.82 3.73 15.15
N ASP A 470 -7.51 2.60 15.02
CA ASP A 470 -7.20 1.54 14.05
C ASP A 470 -8.42 0.68 13.71
N ALA A 471 -8.32 -0.06 12.61
CA ALA A 471 -9.32 -1.03 12.17
C ALA A 471 -8.68 -2.24 11.50
N ALA A 472 -9.27 -3.43 11.69
CA ALA A 472 -8.91 -4.63 10.94
C ALA A 472 -10.17 -5.37 10.48
N PHE A 473 -10.20 -5.76 9.22
CA PHE A 473 -11.16 -6.75 8.73
C PHE A 473 -10.73 -8.14 9.21
N ARG A 474 -11.70 -8.98 9.54
CA ARG A 474 -11.46 -10.38 9.87
C ARG A 474 -11.33 -11.19 8.58
N PRO A 475 -10.25 -11.97 8.38
CA PRO A 475 -10.10 -12.83 7.22
C PRO A 475 -11.30 -13.74 6.98
N GLY A 476 -11.61 -13.94 5.70
CA GLY A 476 -12.68 -14.81 5.23
C GLY A 476 -14.10 -14.29 5.45
N CYS A 477 -14.33 -13.03 5.83
CA CYS A 477 -15.69 -12.45 6.00
C CYS A 477 -15.80 -10.93 5.76
N ASP A 478 -17.02 -10.40 5.82
CA ASP A 478 -17.35 -8.98 5.61
C ASP A 478 -17.64 -8.26 6.95
N GLY A 479 -16.61 -8.12 7.77
CA GLY A 479 -16.68 -7.48 9.09
C GLY A 479 -15.33 -7.53 9.79
N GLY A 480 -15.27 -7.10 11.05
CA GLY A 480 -14.01 -7.01 11.78
C GLY A 480 -14.10 -6.22 13.07
N LEU A 481 -13.00 -5.58 13.46
CA LEU A 481 -12.86 -4.77 14.66
C LEU A 481 -12.42 -3.34 14.32
N LEU A 482 -13.00 -2.38 15.04
CA LEU A 482 -12.50 -1.02 15.21
C LEU A 482 -11.98 -0.90 16.65
N VAL A 483 -10.81 -0.30 16.83
CA VAL A 483 -10.24 -0.04 18.17
C VAL A 483 -9.91 1.43 18.34
N GLY A 484 -9.96 1.88 19.59
CA GLY A 484 -9.83 3.28 19.90
C GLY A 484 -10.03 3.56 21.39
N GLY A 485 -10.48 4.76 21.67
CA GLY A 485 -10.74 5.23 23.02
C GLY A 485 -10.22 6.64 23.24
N LYS A 486 -9.71 6.88 24.44
CA LYS A 486 -9.24 8.20 24.87
C LYS A 486 -8.28 8.07 26.05
N SER A 487 -7.08 8.65 25.94
CA SER A 487 -6.22 9.04 27.06
C SER A 487 -6.30 10.54 27.31
N ASP A 488 -6.71 10.97 28.51
CA ASP A 488 -6.51 12.34 28.99
C ASP A 488 -6.05 12.37 30.47
N TRP A 489 -5.91 13.56 31.04
CA TRP A 489 -5.47 13.75 32.43
C TRP A 489 -6.43 13.21 33.50
N ARG A 490 -7.66 12.83 33.13
CA ARG A 490 -8.65 12.18 34.01
C ARG A 490 -8.55 10.67 33.99
N GLY A 491 -7.81 10.12 33.03
CA GLY A 491 -7.56 8.69 32.88
C GLY A 491 -7.61 8.25 31.41
N THR A 492 -7.45 6.94 31.23
CA THR A 492 -7.53 6.30 29.92
C THR A 492 -8.74 5.37 29.87
N ARG A 493 -9.41 5.32 28.72
CA ARG A 493 -10.51 4.40 28.42
C ARG A 493 -10.33 3.79 27.03
N GLY A 494 -10.36 2.46 26.95
CA GLY A 494 -10.45 1.70 25.70
C GLY A 494 -11.85 1.61 25.11
N LEU A 495 -11.90 1.42 23.79
CA LEU A 495 -13.06 0.97 23.05
C LEU A 495 -12.62 -0.08 22.03
N VAL A 496 -13.30 -1.23 22.03
CA VAL A 496 -13.24 -2.22 20.95
C VAL A 496 -14.66 -2.42 20.45
N ILE A 497 -14.85 -2.35 19.14
CA ILE A 497 -16.15 -2.35 18.49
C ILE A 497 -16.10 -3.38 17.36
N GLU A 498 -16.92 -4.42 17.43
CA GLU A 498 -17.14 -5.29 16.25
C GLU A 498 -17.95 -4.50 15.22
N PHE A 499 -17.65 -4.70 13.94
CA PHE A 499 -18.47 -4.21 12.83
C PHE A 499 -18.78 -5.34 11.85
N ARG A 500 -19.95 -5.25 11.19
CA ARG A 500 -20.43 -6.23 10.22
C ARG A 500 -21.15 -5.53 9.07
N ILE A 501 -20.86 -5.92 7.83
CA ILE A 501 -21.58 -5.44 6.66
C ILE A 501 -22.78 -6.38 6.40
N GLU A 502 -23.99 -5.83 6.42
CA GLU A 502 -25.22 -6.59 6.18
C GLU A 502 -25.32 -7.12 4.75
N GLY A 503 -25.92 -8.29 4.58
CA GLY A 503 -26.14 -8.93 3.28
C GLY A 503 -24.90 -9.56 2.63
N LEU A 504 -23.72 -9.41 3.25
CA LEU A 504 -22.47 -10.00 2.79
C LEU A 504 -22.05 -11.21 3.68
N ARG A 505 -20.81 -11.70 3.54
CA ARG A 505 -20.36 -12.95 4.17
C ARG A 505 -20.23 -12.77 5.68
N SER A 506 -21.04 -13.51 6.44
CA SER A 506 -21.06 -13.44 7.91
C SER A 506 -19.72 -13.83 8.54
N CYS A 507 -19.24 -13.04 9.49
CA CYS A 507 -18.07 -13.36 10.32
C CYS A 507 -18.34 -14.35 11.46
N GLY A 508 -19.61 -14.65 11.75
CA GLY A 508 -20.03 -15.18 13.04
C GLY A 508 -19.84 -14.14 14.15
N GLY A 509 -20.85 -13.92 14.99
CA GLY A 509 -20.77 -12.93 16.06
C GLY A 509 -22.12 -12.59 16.67
N THR A 510 -22.08 -11.82 17.75
CA THR A 510 -23.22 -11.61 18.66
C THR A 510 -23.87 -10.22 18.59
N LEU A 511 -23.28 -9.29 17.84
CA LEU A 511 -23.87 -7.96 17.63
C LEU A 511 -25.21 -8.01 16.87
#